data_AF-A0A3Q3F0M8-F1
#
_entry.id   AF-A0A3Q3F0M8-F1
#
_cell.length_a   1.000
_cell.length_b   1.000
_cell.length_c   1.000
_cell.angle_alpha   90.00
_cell.angle_beta   90.00
_cell.angle_gamma   90.00
#
_symmetry.space_group_name_H-M   'P 1'
#
loop_
_entity.id
_entity.type
_entity.pdbx_description
1 polymer ?
#
loop_
_entity_poly.entity_id
_entity_poly.type
_entity_poly.pdbx_seq_one_letter_code
_entity_poly.pdbx_strand_id
1 'polypeptide(L)'
;MPLLCISVLVLLLLPWSLSCDSKSSPETVTDHYRAIVRTDLQNTETNVTASLRSSTCAGQRKHRKLDCTAESSPEKIRILTILLKQACRMHKLRLPHVKKLASSVQDSINCPCGQKNRMTAGKQRHKRQNRHTNGPKKLCIAKAILSSMTVCYEMLNAL
;
A
#
# COMPACT_ATOMS: atom_id res chain seq x y z
N MET A 1 41.14 -23.15 -4.07
CA MET A 1 40.30 -22.33 -3.16
C MET A 1 39.11 -21.77 -3.93
N PRO A 2 37.88 -22.27 -3.75
CA PRO A 2 36.69 -21.69 -4.38
C PRO A 2 35.66 -21.29 -3.32
N LEU A 3 35.72 -20.05 -2.82
CA LEU A 3 34.78 -19.56 -1.78
C LEU A 3 34.15 -18.20 -2.11
N LEU A 4 34.21 -17.76 -3.37
CA LEU A 4 33.70 -16.44 -3.78
C LEU A 4 32.57 -16.49 -4.83
N CYS A 5 31.81 -17.58 -4.94
CA CYS A 5 30.72 -17.67 -5.92
C CYS A 5 29.30 -17.51 -5.32
N ILE A 6 29.14 -17.30 -4.02
CA ILE A 6 27.81 -17.29 -3.36
C ILE A 6 27.27 -15.85 -3.13
N SER A 7 28.08 -14.81 -3.32
CA SER A 7 27.71 -13.45 -2.89
C SER A 7 26.73 -12.68 -3.81
N VAL A 8 26.60 -13.04 -5.09
CA VAL A 8 25.83 -12.22 -6.05
C VAL A 8 24.37 -12.66 -6.22
N LEU A 9 24.07 -13.96 -6.05
CA LEU A 9 22.73 -14.52 -6.26
C LEU A 9 21.73 -14.12 -5.15
N VAL A 10 22.21 -13.83 -3.93
CA VAL A 10 21.36 -13.36 -2.81
C VAL A 10 20.82 -11.95 -3.07
N LEU A 11 21.59 -11.08 -3.74
CA LEU A 11 21.16 -9.73 -4.11
C LEU A 11 20.01 -9.73 -5.14
N LEU A 12 19.99 -10.71 -6.04
CA LEU A 12 18.92 -10.88 -7.05
C LEU A 12 17.61 -11.44 -6.47
N LEU A 13 17.66 -12.08 -5.30
CA LEU A 13 16.48 -12.64 -4.62
C LEU A 13 15.88 -11.69 -3.58
N LEU A 14 16.52 -10.53 -3.33
CA LEU A 14 15.93 -9.51 -2.48
C LEU A 14 14.66 -8.99 -3.17
N PRO A 15 13.49 -9.06 -2.49
CA PRO A 15 12.24 -8.61 -3.08
C PRO A 15 12.40 -7.14 -3.46
N TRP A 16 12.12 -6.78 -4.72
CA TRP A 16 12.24 -5.42 -5.26
C TRP A 16 11.64 -4.30 -4.41
N SER A 17 10.74 -4.62 -3.47
CA SER A 17 10.28 -3.71 -2.43
C SER A 17 11.36 -3.24 -1.43
N LEU A 18 12.54 -3.87 -1.38
CA LEU A 18 13.73 -3.43 -0.62
C LEU A 18 14.77 -2.70 -1.48
N SER A 19 14.63 -2.74 -2.80
CA SER A 19 15.54 -2.06 -3.75
C SER A 19 15.03 -0.66 -4.13
N CYS A 20 14.06 -0.14 -3.38
CA CYS A 20 13.55 1.18 -3.67
C CYS A 20 14.43 2.24 -3.03
N ASP A 21 15.47 2.64 -3.75
CA ASP A 21 16.10 3.94 -3.59
C ASP A 21 15.08 4.99 -4.08
N SER A 22 14.09 5.29 -3.25
CA SER A 22 13.12 6.35 -3.59
C SER A 22 13.91 7.63 -3.81
N LYS A 23 13.94 8.13 -5.05
CA LYS A 23 14.56 9.43 -5.37
C LYS A 23 13.81 10.58 -4.69
N SER A 24 12.57 10.35 -4.28
CA SER A 24 11.76 11.33 -3.56
C SER A 24 12.29 11.50 -2.13
N SER A 25 12.73 12.71 -1.83
CA SER A 25 12.98 13.13 -0.45
C SER A 25 11.68 13.13 0.36
N PRO A 26 11.72 12.98 1.69
CA PRO A 26 10.55 13.14 2.54
C PRO A 26 9.84 14.49 2.34
N GLU A 27 10.58 15.57 2.09
CA GLU A 27 10.02 16.90 1.79
C GLU A 27 9.17 16.86 0.51
N THR A 28 9.70 16.25 -0.57
CA THR A 28 8.96 16.09 -1.83
C THR A 28 7.67 15.30 -1.65
N VAL A 29 7.69 14.26 -0.81
CA VAL A 29 6.48 13.47 -0.51
C VAL A 29 5.47 14.30 0.28
N THR A 30 5.92 15.10 1.23
CA THR A 30 5.07 16.03 1.99
C THR A 30 4.43 17.09 1.08
N ASP A 31 5.18 17.65 0.13
CA ASP A 31 4.66 18.63 -0.83
C ASP A 31 3.60 18.01 -1.74
N HIS A 32 3.86 16.83 -2.30
CA HIS A 32 2.88 16.08 -3.07
C HIS A 32 1.65 15.70 -2.24
N TYR A 33 1.83 15.42 -0.95
CA TYR A 33 0.69 15.18 -0.07
C TYR A 33 -0.21 16.40 0.03
N ARG A 34 0.37 17.58 0.29
CA ARG A 34 -0.39 18.84 0.38
C ARG A 34 -1.05 19.21 -0.94
N ALA A 35 -0.37 19.00 -2.06
CA ALA A 35 -0.85 19.42 -3.38
C ALA A 35 -1.89 18.46 -3.99
N ILE A 36 -1.73 17.14 -3.82
CA ILE A 36 -2.46 16.13 -4.61
C ILE A 36 -3.06 15.04 -3.71
N VAL A 37 -2.21 14.37 -2.91
CA VAL A 37 -2.64 13.13 -2.24
C VAL A 37 -3.73 13.39 -1.21
N ARG A 38 -3.71 14.53 -0.50
CA ARG A 38 -4.73 14.89 0.49
C ARG A 38 -6.14 14.90 -0.12
N THR A 39 -6.29 15.54 -1.28
CA THR A 39 -7.57 15.63 -1.99
C THR A 39 -8.03 14.26 -2.47
N ASP A 40 -7.13 13.45 -3.02
CA ASP A 40 -7.46 12.10 -3.44
C ASP A 40 -7.84 11.20 -2.26
N LEU A 41 -7.18 11.39 -1.11
CA LEU A 41 -7.46 10.64 0.11
C LEU A 41 -8.86 10.94 0.65
N GLN A 42 -9.24 12.21 0.73
CA GLN A 42 -10.59 12.65 1.11
C GLN A 42 -11.66 12.12 0.15
N ASN A 43 -11.42 12.23 -1.17
CA ASN A 43 -12.35 11.72 -2.18
C ASN A 43 -12.50 10.20 -2.14
N THR A 44 -11.43 9.46 -1.87
CA THR A 44 -11.51 8.01 -1.72
C THR A 44 -12.25 7.64 -0.43
N GLU A 45 -12.05 8.38 0.66
CA GLU A 45 -12.76 8.15 1.93
C GLU A 45 -14.27 8.35 1.80
N THR A 46 -14.71 9.43 1.15
CA THR A 46 -16.14 9.68 0.93
C THR A 46 -16.76 8.58 0.06
N ASN A 47 -16.10 8.18 -1.02
CA ASN A 47 -16.57 7.13 -1.92
C ASN A 47 -16.65 5.75 -1.24
N VAL A 48 -15.61 5.37 -0.48
CA VAL A 48 -15.60 4.10 0.26
C VAL A 48 -16.67 4.11 1.35
N THR A 49 -16.85 5.22 2.06
CA THR A 49 -17.89 5.35 3.09
C THR A 49 -19.28 5.30 2.49
N ALA A 50 -19.53 5.98 1.36
CA ALA A 50 -20.79 5.89 0.63
C ALA A 50 -21.08 4.44 0.19
N SER A 51 -20.08 3.74 -0.32
CA SER A 51 -20.20 2.33 -0.73
C SER A 51 -20.41 1.37 0.44
N LEU A 52 -20.03 1.76 1.66
CA LEU A 52 -20.22 1.00 2.89
C LEU A 52 -21.54 1.30 3.60
N ARG A 53 -22.33 2.30 3.19
CA ARG A 53 -23.60 2.62 3.87
C ARG A 53 -24.57 1.44 3.95
N SER A 54 -24.48 0.48 3.03
CA SER A 54 -25.28 -0.75 3.00
C SER A 54 -24.60 -1.98 3.64
N SER A 55 -23.39 -1.84 4.20
CA SER A 55 -22.64 -2.98 4.76
C SER A 55 -21.75 -2.61 5.95
N THR A 56 -21.84 -3.38 7.03
CA THR A 56 -20.99 -3.17 8.21
C THR A 56 -19.66 -3.90 8.07
N CYS A 57 -18.58 -3.25 8.52
CA CYS A 57 -17.26 -3.89 8.65
C CYS A 57 -17.10 -4.73 9.93
N ALA A 58 -18.15 -4.83 10.76
CA ALA A 58 -18.16 -5.64 11.97
C ALA A 58 -17.94 -7.13 11.67
N GLY A 59 -17.07 -7.80 12.44
CA GLY A 59 -16.77 -9.23 12.29
C GLY A 59 -15.80 -9.61 11.16
N GLN A 60 -15.39 -8.68 10.31
CA GLN A 60 -14.36 -8.97 9.31
C GLN A 60 -12.98 -9.01 9.97
N ARG A 61 -12.26 -10.14 9.78
CA ARG A 61 -10.93 -10.40 10.38
C ARG A 61 -10.09 -9.12 10.35
N LYS A 62 -9.71 -8.65 11.53
CA LYS A 62 -8.83 -7.49 11.78
C LYS A 62 -7.76 -7.48 10.69
N HIS A 63 -7.92 -6.60 9.70
CA HIS A 63 -6.81 -6.36 8.78
C HIS A 63 -5.68 -5.90 9.67
N ARG A 64 -4.57 -6.65 9.68
CA ARG A 64 -3.38 -6.30 10.47
C ARG A 64 -3.05 -4.87 10.11
N LYS A 65 -3.45 -3.96 11.01
CA LYS A 65 -3.32 -2.53 10.84
C LYS A 65 -1.81 -2.33 10.80
N LEU A 66 -1.33 -1.84 9.65
CA LEU A 66 0.03 -1.34 9.62
C LEU A 66 -0.09 0.03 10.25
N ASP A 67 -0.02 0.07 11.57
CA ASP A 67 0.01 1.34 12.27
C ASP A 67 1.37 1.97 12.02
N CYS A 68 1.36 3.22 11.55
CA CYS A 68 2.53 4.06 11.64
C CYS A 68 2.74 4.33 13.13
N THR A 69 3.69 3.62 13.76
CA THR A 69 4.11 3.89 15.14
C THR A 69 5.45 4.63 15.10
N ALA A 70 5.49 5.73 15.85
CA ALA A 70 6.69 6.52 16.10
C ALA A 70 7.51 5.82 17.18
N GLU A 71 8.39 4.91 16.76
CA GLU A 71 9.49 4.47 17.64
C GLU A 71 10.77 4.37 16.80
N SER A 72 11.53 5.47 16.85
CA SER A 72 12.97 5.65 16.55
C SER A 72 13.47 5.42 15.12
N SER A 73 14.47 6.24 14.75
CA SER A 73 15.01 6.53 13.40
C SER A 73 15.25 5.33 12.46
N PRO A 74 15.08 5.50 11.13
CA PRO A 74 14.66 6.72 10.44
C PRO A 74 13.14 6.74 10.22
N GLU A 75 12.42 7.53 11.03
CA GLU A 75 10.96 7.56 11.06
C GLU A 75 10.34 7.97 9.72
N LYS A 76 10.93 8.95 9.02
CA LYS A 76 10.44 9.39 7.69
C LYS A 76 10.50 8.25 6.67
N ILE A 77 11.65 7.56 6.54
CA ILE A 77 11.82 6.43 5.61
C ILE A 77 10.85 5.28 5.95
N ARG A 78 10.64 5.00 7.24
CA ARG A 78 9.69 3.99 7.69
C ARG A 78 8.25 4.36 7.33
N ILE A 79 7.85 5.62 7.52
CA ILE A 79 6.53 6.13 7.13
C ILE A 79 6.32 6.00 5.61
N LEU A 80 7.31 6.43 4.80
CA LEU A 80 7.27 6.28 3.34
C LEU A 80 7.13 4.81 2.93
N THR A 81 7.86 3.91 3.59
CA THR A 81 7.77 2.46 3.34
C THR A 81 6.37 1.92 3.66
N ILE A 82 5.74 2.39 4.75
CA ILE A 82 4.38 2.00 5.11
C ILE A 82 3.38 2.54 4.08
N LEU A 83 3.48 3.81 3.70
CA LEU A 83 2.62 4.43 2.69
C LEU A 83 2.69 3.69 1.35
N LEU A 84 3.89 3.37 0.87
CA LEU A 84 4.10 2.58 -0.33
C LEU A 84 3.43 1.20 -0.23
N LYS A 85 3.67 0.48 0.87
CA LYS A 85 3.09 -0.84 1.10
C LYS A 85 1.56 -0.80 1.11
N GLN A 86 0.99 0.26 1.66
CA GLN A 86 -0.46 0.50 1.68
C GLN A 86 -1.00 0.82 0.28
N ALA A 87 -0.32 1.66 -0.51
CA ALA A 87 -0.68 1.94 -1.90
C ALA A 87 -0.66 0.67 -2.75
N CYS A 88 0.38 -0.15 -2.61
CA CYS A 88 0.48 -1.44 -3.29
C CYS A 88 -0.60 -2.43 -2.87
N ARG A 89 -1.08 -2.36 -1.62
CA ARG A 89 -2.23 -3.14 -1.17
C ARG A 89 -3.53 -2.63 -1.82
N MET A 90 -3.72 -1.33 -1.94
CA MET A 90 -4.89 -0.73 -2.61
C MET A 90 -4.99 -1.18 -4.07
N HIS A 91 -3.88 -1.18 -4.83
CA HIS A 91 -3.86 -1.71 -6.20
C HIS A 91 -4.34 -3.17 -6.28
N LYS A 92 -4.05 -3.99 -5.27
CA LYS A 92 -4.49 -5.40 -5.20
C LYS A 92 -5.99 -5.56 -4.93
N LEU A 93 -6.66 -4.56 -4.35
CA LEU A 93 -8.09 -4.61 -4.08
C LEU A 93 -8.92 -4.56 -5.37
N ARG A 94 -8.38 -3.94 -6.42
CA ARG A 94 -9.06 -3.70 -7.71
C ARG A 94 -10.39 -2.97 -7.53
N LEU A 95 -10.43 -2.03 -6.60
CA LEU A 95 -11.58 -1.13 -6.44
C LEU A 95 -11.31 0.14 -7.28
N PRO A 96 -12.28 0.64 -8.05
CA PRO A 96 -12.09 1.86 -8.85
C PRO A 96 -11.78 3.08 -7.96
N HIS A 97 -12.48 3.21 -6.83
CA HIS A 97 -12.37 4.35 -5.92
C HIS A 97 -10.98 4.52 -5.27
N VAL A 98 -10.20 3.44 -5.15
CA VAL A 98 -8.86 3.48 -4.51
C VAL A 98 -7.72 3.54 -5.52
N LYS A 99 -8.00 3.35 -6.82
CA LYS A 99 -6.96 3.26 -7.84
C LYS A 99 -6.22 4.59 -7.99
N LYS A 100 -6.96 5.70 -8.03
CA LYS A 100 -6.39 7.05 -8.17
C LYS A 100 -5.47 7.38 -7.00
N LEU A 101 -5.98 7.25 -5.77
CA LEU A 101 -5.18 7.47 -4.56
C LEU A 101 -3.92 6.59 -4.51
N ALA A 102 -4.05 5.30 -4.84
CA ALA A 102 -2.90 4.40 -4.84
C ALA A 102 -1.82 4.85 -5.82
N SER A 103 -2.20 5.28 -7.02
CA SER A 103 -1.28 5.88 -8.00
C SER A 103 -0.66 7.17 -7.48
N SER A 104 -1.45 8.12 -6.96
CA SER A 104 -0.93 9.40 -6.45
C SER A 104 0.10 9.21 -5.32
N VAL A 105 -0.14 8.26 -4.40
CA VAL A 105 0.83 7.91 -3.34
C VAL A 105 2.08 7.27 -3.93
N GLN A 106 1.92 6.36 -4.88
CA GLN A 106 3.02 5.65 -5.52
C GLN A 106 3.91 6.61 -6.34
N ASP A 107 3.31 7.55 -7.05
CA ASP A 107 3.97 8.57 -7.87
C ASP A 107 4.71 9.56 -6.98
N SER A 108 4.11 9.96 -5.85
CA SER A 108 4.75 10.82 -4.85
C SER A 108 6.03 10.21 -4.26
N ILE A 109 5.99 8.91 -3.90
CA ILE A 109 7.16 8.18 -3.39
C ILE A 109 8.13 7.80 -4.52
N ASN A 110 7.66 7.87 -5.77
CA ASN A 110 8.38 7.47 -6.97
C ASN A 110 8.94 6.05 -6.87
N CYS A 111 8.09 5.11 -6.45
CA CYS A 111 8.48 3.74 -6.24
C CYS A 111 7.47 2.74 -6.81
N PRO A 112 7.86 1.85 -7.75
CA PRO A 112 6.94 0.87 -8.29
C PRO A 112 6.54 -0.19 -7.26
N CYS A 113 5.25 -0.55 -7.24
CA CYS A 113 4.83 -1.75 -6.53
C CYS A 113 5.41 -2.99 -7.21
N GLY A 114 6.27 -3.73 -6.51
CA GLY A 114 6.87 -4.97 -7.03
C GLY A 114 5.83 -5.89 -7.67
N GLN A 115 6.00 -6.15 -8.97
CA GLN A 115 5.21 -7.14 -9.67
C GLN A 115 5.59 -8.51 -9.11
N LYS A 116 4.59 -9.32 -8.74
CA LYS A 116 4.88 -10.74 -8.51
C LYS A 116 5.32 -11.32 -9.84
N ASN A 117 6.58 -11.75 -9.94
CA ASN A 117 7.02 -12.62 -11.02
C ASN A 117 6.00 -13.77 -11.09
N ARG A 118 5.22 -13.81 -12.17
CA ARG A 118 4.32 -14.92 -12.45
C ARG A 118 5.21 -16.10 -12.84
N MET A 119 5.70 -16.82 -11.84
CA MET A 119 6.20 -18.16 -12.06
C MET A 119 4.97 -19.03 -12.29
N THR A 120 4.64 -19.21 -13.57
CA THR A 120 3.60 -20.11 -14.06
C THR A 120 4.05 -21.54 -13.81
N ALA A 121 3.53 -22.17 -12.76
CA ALA A 121 3.43 -23.63 -12.67
C ALA A 121 2.34 -24.04 -11.66
N GLY A 122 1.31 -24.74 -12.16
CA GLY A 122 0.52 -25.66 -11.34
C GLY A 122 -0.83 -25.15 -10.81
N LYS A 123 -1.91 -25.75 -11.35
CA LYS A 123 -3.28 -25.85 -10.81
C LYS A 123 -4.17 -24.60 -10.97
N GLN A 124 -4.73 -24.47 -12.17
CA GLN A 124 -6.05 -23.86 -12.36
C GLN A 124 -7.10 -24.69 -11.61
N ARG A 125 -7.29 -24.40 -10.32
CA ARG A 125 -8.49 -24.82 -9.59
C ARG A 125 -9.56 -23.77 -9.91
N HIS A 126 -10.59 -24.16 -10.67
CA HIS A 126 -11.74 -23.31 -10.95
C HIS A 126 -12.31 -22.74 -9.65
N LYS A 127 -12.04 -21.46 -9.37
CA LYS A 127 -12.75 -20.68 -8.35
C LYS A 127 -13.53 -19.58 -9.04
N ARG A 128 -14.56 -20.03 -9.79
CA ARG A 128 -15.57 -19.17 -10.41
C ARG A 128 -16.75 -19.00 -9.46
N GLN A 129 -16.49 -18.67 -8.19
CA GLN A 129 -17.54 -18.40 -7.20
C GLN A 129 -17.02 -17.33 -6.23
N ASN A 130 -17.89 -16.35 -5.91
CA ASN A 130 -17.69 -15.22 -4.99
C ASN A 130 -17.00 -13.95 -5.51
N ARG A 131 -17.41 -13.42 -6.67
CA ARG A 131 -17.17 -11.99 -6.98
C ARG A 131 -18.08 -11.06 -6.17
N HIS A 132 -19.32 -11.45 -5.85
CA HIS A 132 -20.29 -10.59 -5.16
C HIS A 132 -20.07 -10.48 -3.64
N THR A 133 -19.66 -11.54 -2.94
CA THR A 133 -19.54 -11.52 -1.46
C THR A 133 -18.24 -10.88 -0.94
N ASN A 134 -17.25 -10.69 -1.80
CA ASN A 134 -15.96 -10.08 -1.42
C ASN A 134 -15.92 -8.56 -1.60
N GLY A 135 -16.94 -7.95 -2.21
CA GLY A 135 -17.08 -6.50 -2.37
C GLY A 135 -17.00 -5.75 -1.03
N PRO A 136 -17.92 -6.00 -0.08
CA PRO A 136 -17.90 -5.33 1.23
C PRO A 136 -16.60 -5.58 1.99
N LYS A 137 -16.02 -6.79 1.89
CA LYS A 137 -14.73 -7.09 2.50
C LYS A 137 -13.59 -6.23 1.96
N LYS A 138 -13.53 -6.02 0.64
CA LYS A 138 -12.52 -5.14 0.03
C LYS A 138 -12.71 -3.69 0.43
N LEU A 139 -13.95 -3.23 0.55
CA LEU A 139 -14.25 -1.87 1.01
C LEU A 139 -13.80 -1.65 2.46
N CYS A 140 -14.01 -2.63 3.34
CA CYS A 140 -13.51 -2.55 4.71
C CYS A 140 -11.97 -2.58 4.78
N ILE A 141 -11.30 -3.35 3.90
CA ILE A 141 -9.84 -3.25 3.75
C ILE A 141 -9.45 -1.83 3.35
N ALA A 142 -10.08 -1.29 2.31
CA ALA A 142 -9.80 0.06 1.85
C ALA A 142 -9.97 1.09 2.96
N LYS A 143 -11.07 1.02 3.74
CA LYS A 143 -11.31 1.90 4.88
C LYS A 143 -10.21 1.81 5.93
N ALA A 144 -9.76 0.61 6.28
CA ALA A 144 -8.66 0.42 7.22
C ALA A 144 -7.33 0.97 6.69
N ILE A 145 -7.06 0.83 5.39
CA ILE A 145 -5.87 1.40 4.76
C ILE A 145 -5.92 2.93 4.77
N LEU A 146 -7.07 3.53 4.44
CA LEU A 146 -7.26 4.99 4.44
C LEU A 146 -7.00 5.59 5.82
N SER A 147 -7.57 4.98 6.87
CA SER A 147 -7.32 5.40 8.25
C SER A 147 -5.83 5.34 8.62
N SER A 148 -5.13 4.27 8.21
CA SER A 148 -3.68 4.14 8.41
C SER A 148 -2.90 5.21 7.63
N MET A 149 -3.20 5.42 6.35
CA MET A 149 -2.53 6.43 5.52
C MET A 149 -2.70 7.85 6.08
N THR A 150 -3.88 8.17 6.60
CA THR A 150 -4.17 9.47 7.22
C THR A 150 -3.20 9.74 8.38
N VAL A 151 -3.13 8.80 9.32
CA VAL A 151 -2.21 8.89 10.47
C VAL A 151 -0.75 8.97 10.02
N CYS A 152 -0.36 8.18 9.03
CA CYS A 152 1.01 8.19 8.49
C CYS A 152 1.37 9.56 7.89
N TYR A 153 0.47 10.21 7.15
CA TYR A 153 0.72 11.53 6.59
C TYR A 153 0.71 12.63 7.67
N GLU A 154 -0.16 12.53 8.68
CA GLU A 154 -0.14 13.44 9.82
C GLU A 154 1.21 13.38 10.55
N MET A 155 1.72 12.18 10.80
CA MET A 155 3.06 11.99 11.37
C MET A 155 4.15 12.52 10.45
N LEU A 156 4.09 12.24 9.15
CA LEU A 156 5.08 12.73 8.20
C LEU A 156 5.16 14.27 8.17
N ASN A 157 4.02 14.94 8.33
CA ASN A 157 3.93 16.40 8.37
C ASN A 157 4.35 17.01 9.71
N ALA A 158 4.39 16.22 10.79
CA ALA A 158 4.77 16.67 12.13
C ALA A 158 6.28 16.53 12.41
N LEU A 159 7.03 15.87 11.51
CA LEU A 159 8.48 15.64 11.57
C LEU A 159 9.25 16.57 10.64
#